data_AF-A0A7V8SJV7-F1
#
_entry.id   AF-A0A7V8SJV7-F1
#
_cell.length_a   1.000
_cell.length_b   1.000
_cell.length_c   1.000
_cell.angle_alpha   90.00
_cell.angle_beta   90.00
_cell.angle_gamma   90.00
#
_symmetry.space_group_name_H-M   'P 1'
#
loop_
_entity.id
_entity.type
_entity.pdbx_description
1 polymer ?
#
loop_
_entity_poly.entity_id
_entity_poly.type
_entity_poly.pdbx_seq_one_letter_code
_entity_poly.pdbx_strand_id
1 'polypeptide(L)'
;MKQGIIPEALLRFGENKVYANDVLDGWGLQSHEGGYDTLTDKTSTFVNRKNGYRLSPINEEENKDNKKVYFFGNSVMYGIGSDDVHTLPNLVGRNALSDNKSIYVENRANFSMNDYVRSTNLLKQIDISDEDIIVFGTHLALTVEQQNMLNGEYIDMQPYFERPHEMGEVFLDMTHMNKVGYEKMASVVYNYLVEKGLI
;
A
#
# COMPACT_ATOMS: atom_id res chain seq x y z
N MET A 1 -10.28 11.49 13.69
CA MET A 1 -11.66 11.71 13.22
C MET A 1 -12.62 11.66 14.41
N LYS A 2 -13.63 12.54 14.48
CA LYS A 2 -14.73 12.37 15.46
C LYS A 2 -15.44 11.05 15.13
N GLN A 3 -15.65 10.18 16.13
CA GLN A 3 -16.40 8.94 15.94
C GLN A 3 -17.74 9.24 15.25
N GLY A 4 -18.00 8.59 14.10
CA GLY A 4 -19.30 8.59 13.43
C GLY A 4 -19.46 9.42 12.15
N ILE A 5 -18.46 10.22 11.72
CA ILE A 5 -18.52 10.92 10.43
C ILE A 5 -17.78 10.12 9.38
N ILE A 6 -18.49 9.67 8.34
CA ILE A 6 -17.91 9.01 7.16
C ILE A 6 -17.37 10.10 6.22
N PRO A 7 -16.11 10.02 5.77
CA PRO A 7 -15.59 10.94 4.77
C PRO A 7 -16.46 10.97 3.50
N GLU A 8 -16.74 12.17 2.97
CA GLU A 8 -17.54 12.36 1.76
C GLU A 8 -16.96 11.59 0.55
N ALA A 9 -15.63 11.56 0.47
CA ALA A 9 -14.90 10.84 -0.57
C ALA A 9 -15.14 9.32 -0.54
N LEU A 10 -15.65 8.73 0.55
CA LEU A 10 -16.15 7.34 0.57
C LEU A 10 -17.61 7.26 0.17
N LEU A 11 -18.46 8.18 0.65
CA LEU A 11 -19.89 8.20 0.34
C LEU A 11 -20.17 8.31 -1.17
N ARG A 12 -19.30 8.99 -1.92
CA ARG A 12 -19.38 9.13 -3.38
C ARG A 12 -19.51 7.80 -4.13
N PHE A 13 -19.01 6.70 -3.55
CA PHE A 13 -19.05 5.38 -4.19
C PHE A 13 -20.15 4.46 -3.67
N GLY A 14 -21.13 5.02 -2.94
CA GLY A 14 -22.20 4.23 -2.34
C GLY A 14 -21.73 3.40 -1.13
N GLU A 15 -20.53 3.69 -0.60
CA GLU A 15 -19.98 2.96 0.53
C GLU A 15 -20.78 3.25 1.79
N ASN A 16 -21.18 2.18 2.48
CA ASN A 16 -22.02 2.27 3.67
C ASN A 16 -21.19 2.35 4.96
N LYS A 17 -21.86 2.46 6.10
CA LYS A 17 -21.20 2.48 7.43
C LYS A 17 -20.35 1.24 7.72
N VAL A 18 -20.76 0.07 7.21
CA VAL A 18 -20.00 -1.19 7.40
C VAL A 18 -18.67 -1.10 6.66
N TYR A 19 -18.70 -0.67 5.38
CA TYR A 19 -17.48 -0.44 4.61
C TYR A 19 -16.58 0.60 5.30
N ALA A 20 -17.15 1.76 5.66
CA ALA A 20 -16.38 2.83 6.27
C ALA A 20 -15.70 2.39 7.59
N ASN A 21 -16.40 1.61 8.43
CA ASN A 21 -15.81 1.06 9.64
C ASN A 21 -14.68 0.07 9.28
N ASP A 22 -14.88 -0.83 8.32
CA ASP A 22 -13.87 -1.82 7.98
C ASP A 22 -12.57 -1.21 7.46
N VAL A 23 -12.65 -0.20 6.60
CA VAL A 23 -11.47 0.40 5.92
C VAL A 23 -10.80 1.54 6.70
N LEU A 24 -11.50 2.11 7.69
CA LEU A 24 -10.96 3.16 8.58
C LEU A 24 -10.56 2.63 9.96
N ASP A 25 -10.93 1.39 10.31
CA ASP A 25 -10.63 0.77 11.60
C ASP A 25 -9.79 -0.51 11.45
N GLY A 26 -9.33 -1.05 12.57
CA GLY A 26 -8.72 -2.38 12.66
C GLY A 26 -7.27 -2.37 12.25
N TRP A 27 -6.50 -1.44 12.83
CA TRP A 27 -5.06 -1.34 12.61
C TRP A 27 -4.34 -1.79 13.90
N GLY A 28 -4.84 -2.85 14.54
CA GLY A 28 -4.16 -3.41 15.70
C GLY A 28 -2.74 -3.82 15.31
N LEU A 29 -1.75 -3.45 16.13
CA LEU A 29 -0.37 -3.91 16.01
C LEU A 29 -0.02 -4.86 17.14
N GLN A 30 0.87 -5.78 16.82
CA GLN A 30 1.59 -6.60 17.77
C GLN A 30 3.07 -6.21 17.71
N SER A 31 3.61 -5.77 18.84
CA SER A 31 5.05 -5.49 18.97
C SER A 31 5.84 -6.73 19.33
N HIS A 32 7.02 -6.86 18.72
CA HIS A 32 7.92 -7.98 18.91
C HIS A 32 9.22 -7.53 19.58
N GLU A 33 9.84 -8.41 20.36
CA GLU A 33 11.11 -8.12 21.08
C GLU A 33 12.24 -7.71 20.13
N GLY A 34 12.19 -8.16 18.87
CA GLY A 34 13.13 -7.76 17.81
C GLY A 34 12.99 -6.29 17.35
N GLY A 35 12.13 -5.49 17.98
CA GLY A 35 11.97 -4.07 17.70
C GLY A 35 11.27 -3.80 16.37
N TYR A 36 10.30 -4.64 16.01
CA TYR A 36 9.41 -4.47 14.86
C TYR A 36 7.95 -4.73 15.26
N ASP A 37 7.02 -4.24 14.46
CA ASP A 37 5.59 -4.51 14.64
C ASP A 37 5.01 -5.24 13.43
N THR A 38 4.00 -6.06 13.69
CA THR A 38 3.16 -6.68 12.66
C THR A 38 1.68 -6.37 12.91
N LEU A 39 0.85 -6.51 11.89
CA LEU A 39 -0.59 -6.34 12.05
C LEU A 39 -1.19 -7.50 12.86
N THR A 40 -2.13 -7.22 13.75
CA THR A 40 -2.95 -8.27 14.35
C THR A 40 -3.89 -8.87 13.32
N ASP A 41 -4.22 -10.14 13.46
CA ASP A 41 -5.18 -10.79 12.56
C ASP A 41 -6.56 -10.10 12.64
N LYS A 42 -7.23 -10.00 11.49
CA LYS A 42 -8.60 -9.51 11.35
C LYS A 42 -9.22 -10.17 10.14
N THR A 43 -10.46 -10.60 10.29
CA THR A 43 -11.29 -11.04 9.17
C THR A 43 -12.54 -10.18 9.15
N SER A 44 -12.82 -9.57 8.01
CA SER A 44 -14.02 -8.78 7.78
C SER A 44 -14.42 -8.85 6.31
N THR A 45 -15.53 -8.21 5.95
CA THR A 45 -16.01 -8.22 4.56
C THR A 45 -15.03 -7.53 3.61
N PHE A 46 -14.40 -6.43 4.05
CA PHE A 46 -13.62 -5.56 3.17
C PHE A 46 -12.12 -5.52 3.50
N VAL A 47 -11.71 -5.88 4.72
CA VAL A 47 -10.32 -5.78 5.17
C VAL A 47 -9.90 -7.03 5.93
N ASN A 48 -8.93 -7.74 5.37
CA ASN A 48 -8.43 -8.99 5.92
C ASN A 48 -6.92 -8.91 6.18
N ARG A 49 -6.54 -9.31 7.38
CA ARG A 49 -5.15 -9.33 7.86
C ARG A 49 -4.90 -10.69 8.46
N LYS A 50 -3.79 -11.31 8.08
CA LYS A 50 -3.43 -12.63 8.56
C LYS A 50 -1.91 -12.73 8.62
N ASN A 51 -1.39 -13.39 9.65
CA ASN A 51 0.05 -13.65 9.82
C ASN A 51 0.90 -12.36 9.78
N GLY A 52 0.36 -11.26 10.33
CA GLY A 52 1.13 -10.03 10.46
C GLY A 52 1.03 -9.02 9.30
N TYR A 53 0.32 -9.35 8.22
CA TYR A 53 0.22 -8.49 7.02
C TYR A 53 -1.20 -8.47 6.45
N ARG A 54 -1.48 -7.48 5.59
CA ARG A 54 -2.77 -7.34 4.92
C ARG A 54 -2.82 -8.22 3.67
N LEU A 55 -3.92 -8.93 3.47
CA LEU A 55 -4.04 -9.88 2.36
C LEU A 55 -4.30 -9.18 1.03
N SER A 56 -3.68 -9.69 -0.03
CA SER A 56 -3.89 -9.26 -1.42
C SER A 56 -4.72 -10.33 -2.15
N PRO A 57 -6.02 -10.11 -2.39
CA PRO A 57 -6.90 -11.12 -3.01
C PRO A 57 -6.56 -11.46 -4.47
N ILE A 58 -5.72 -10.65 -5.14
CA ILE A 58 -5.19 -10.96 -6.47
C ILE A 58 -4.18 -12.11 -6.47
N ASN A 59 -3.59 -12.42 -5.32
CA ASN A 59 -2.60 -13.49 -5.23
C ASN A 59 -3.31 -14.85 -5.31
N GLU A 60 -2.92 -15.63 -6.31
CA GLU A 60 -3.31 -17.02 -6.43
C GLU A 60 -2.20 -17.93 -5.87
N GLU A 61 -2.57 -19.07 -5.30
CA GLU A 61 -1.61 -20.02 -4.72
C GLU A 61 -0.60 -20.52 -5.76
N GLU A 62 -1.01 -20.62 -7.03
CA GLU A 62 -0.15 -21.00 -8.15
C GLU A 62 0.95 -19.98 -8.46
N ASN A 63 0.78 -18.72 -8.01
CA ASN A 63 1.73 -17.64 -8.28
C ASN A 63 2.67 -17.34 -7.11
N LYS A 64 2.62 -18.10 -6.01
CA LYS A 64 3.42 -17.85 -4.80
C LYS A 64 4.93 -17.93 -4.99
N ASP A 65 5.36 -18.68 -6.01
CA ASP A 65 6.76 -18.90 -6.35
C ASP A 65 7.25 -17.95 -7.46
N ASN A 66 6.39 -17.06 -7.95
CA ASN A 66 6.76 -16.01 -8.89
C ASN A 66 7.49 -14.87 -8.18
N LYS A 67 8.09 -13.97 -8.98
CA LYS A 67 8.77 -12.76 -8.49
C LYS A 67 7.87 -12.02 -7.50
N LYS A 68 8.37 -11.76 -6.29
CA LYS A 68 7.59 -11.11 -5.24
C LYS A 68 7.83 -9.61 -5.26
N VAL A 69 6.75 -8.85 -5.06
CA VAL A 69 6.79 -7.41 -4.88
C VAL A 69 6.23 -7.11 -3.49
N TYR A 70 7.13 -6.78 -2.57
CA TYR A 70 6.78 -6.43 -1.21
C TYR A 70 6.54 -4.92 -1.10
N PHE A 71 5.43 -4.55 -0.48
CA PHE A 71 5.08 -3.17 -0.22
C PHE A 71 5.22 -2.88 1.26
N PHE A 72 6.05 -1.89 1.58
CA PHE A 72 6.36 -1.43 2.92
C PHE A 72 6.07 0.05 3.07
N GLY A 73 5.91 0.49 4.30
CA GLY A 73 5.74 1.90 4.64
C GLY A 73 4.50 2.14 5.48
N ASN A 74 4.03 3.37 5.42
CA ASN A 74 3.06 3.92 6.36
C ASN A 74 1.59 3.56 6.05
N SER A 75 0.68 4.32 6.64
CA SER A 75 -0.76 4.17 6.54
C SER A 75 -1.31 4.23 5.11
N VAL A 76 -0.67 4.99 4.21
CA VAL A 76 -1.04 5.02 2.78
C VAL A 76 -0.68 3.70 2.11
N MET A 77 0.53 3.19 2.34
CA MET A 77 0.95 1.90 1.77
C MET A 77 0.11 0.73 2.28
N TYR A 78 -0.32 0.79 3.55
CA TYR A 78 -1.26 -0.18 4.12
C TYR A 78 -2.65 -0.14 3.45
N GLY A 79 -3.06 1.01 2.91
CA GLY A 79 -4.32 1.13 2.18
C GLY A 79 -5.50 1.60 3.04
N ILE A 80 -5.29 2.49 4.01
CA ILE A 80 -6.41 3.09 4.76
C ILE A 80 -7.37 3.81 3.83
N GLY A 81 -8.66 3.60 4.05
CA GLY A 81 -9.70 4.12 3.18
C GLY A 81 -10.08 3.20 2.01
N SER A 82 -9.34 2.11 1.81
CA SER A 82 -9.57 1.13 0.76
C SER A 82 -9.86 -0.25 1.34
N ASP A 83 -10.70 -1.01 0.65
CA ASP A 83 -10.82 -2.47 0.83
C ASP A 83 -9.59 -3.20 0.26
N ASP A 84 -9.49 -4.51 0.49
CA ASP A 84 -8.34 -5.31 0.06
C ASP A 84 -8.14 -5.29 -1.46
N VAL A 85 -9.22 -5.26 -2.23
CA VAL A 85 -9.15 -5.27 -3.70
C VAL A 85 -8.69 -3.92 -4.27
N HIS A 86 -8.80 -2.83 -3.52
CA HIS A 86 -8.37 -1.48 -3.93
C HIS A 86 -7.13 -0.99 -3.16
N THR A 87 -6.36 -1.88 -2.54
CA THR A 87 -5.04 -1.52 -2.01
C THR A 87 -4.01 -1.37 -3.12
N LEU A 88 -3.00 -0.52 -2.90
CA LEU A 88 -1.89 -0.32 -3.85
C LEU A 88 -1.26 -1.66 -4.31
N PRO A 89 -0.90 -2.61 -3.42
CA PRO A 89 -0.29 -3.86 -3.83
C PRO A 89 -1.21 -4.68 -4.73
N ASN A 90 -2.48 -4.80 -4.34
CA ASN A 90 -3.46 -5.56 -5.11
C ASN A 90 -3.71 -4.96 -6.50
N LEU A 91 -3.76 -3.63 -6.60
CA LEU A 91 -3.94 -2.92 -7.86
C LEU A 91 -2.70 -3.04 -8.77
N VAL A 92 -1.48 -3.00 -8.23
CA VAL A 92 -0.26 -3.29 -9.00
C VAL A 92 -0.27 -4.72 -9.53
N GLY A 93 -0.64 -5.70 -8.69
CA GLY A 93 -0.80 -7.09 -9.11
C GLY A 93 -1.85 -7.25 -10.22
N ARG A 94 -2.98 -6.53 -10.12
CA ARG A 94 -4.03 -6.54 -11.15
C ARG A 94 -3.53 -5.97 -12.49
N ASN A 95 -2.79 -4.87 -12.46
CA ASN A 95 -2.23 -4.27 -13.68
C ASN A 95 -1.18 -5.18 -14.33
N ALA A 96 -0.35 -5.86 -13.53
CA ALA A 96 0.58 -6.86 -14.03
C ALA A 96 -0.16 -8.02 -14.70
N LEU A 97 -1.22 -8.54 -14.06
CA LEU A 97 -2.03 -9.61 -14.62
C LEU A 97 -2.70 -9.21 -15.94
N SER A 98 -3.22 -7.98 -16.06
CA SER A 98 -3.81 -7.50 -17.32
C SER A 98 -2.82 -7.43 -18.48
N ASP A 99 -1.53 -7.27 -18.15
CA ASP A 99 -0.43 -7.25 -19.12
C ASP A 99 0.23 -8.64 -19.29
N ASN A 100 -0.40 -9.71 -18.78
CA ASN A 100 0.11 -11.09 -18.79
C ASN A 100 1.46 -11.25 -18.09
N LYS A 101 1.73 -10.44 -17.06
CA LYS A 101 2.88 -10.59 -16.16
C LYS A 101 2.43 -11.32 -14.91
N SER A 102 3.24 -12.26 -14.44
CA SER A 102 2.94 -12.98 -13.20
C SER A 102 3.88 -12.55 -12.09
N ILE A 103 3.31 -11.92 -11.07
CA ILE A 103 3.99 -11.46 -9.86
C ILE A 103 3.16 -11.83 -8.63
N TYR A 104 3.81 -11.89 -7.46
CA TYR A 104 3.14 -12.09 -6.19
C TYR A 104 3.30 -10.83 -5.32
N VAL A 105 2.20 -10.23 -4.87
CA VAL A 105 2.23 -8.92 -4.19
C VAL A 105 1.94 -9.04 -2.70
N GLU A 106 2.80 -8.51 -1.84
CA GLU A 106 2.59 -8.57 -0.39
C GLU A 106 2.48 -7.18 0.25
N ASN A 107 1.38 -6.93 0.95
CA ASN A 107 1.20 -5.70 1.71
C ASN A 107 1.75 -5.83 3.14
N ARG A 108 3.06 -5.62 3.29
CA ARG A 108 3.78 -5.64 4.58
C ARG A 108 3.75 -4.29 5.30
N ALA A 109 3.10 -3.28 4.73
CA ALA A 109 3.01 -1.96 5.30
C ALA A 109 2.20 -1.94 6.59
N ASN A 110 2.65 -1.13 7.54
CA ASN A 110 1.92 -0.83 8.76
C ASN A 110 2.36 0.54 9.30
N PHE A 111 1.52 1.20 10.09
CA PHE A 111 1.74 2.59 10.49
C PHE A 111 2.93 2.80 11.45
N SER A 112 3.42 1.74 12.11
CA SER A 112 4.67 1.84 12.88
C SER A 112 5.86 2.13 11.98
N MET A 113 5.76 1.87 10.68
CA MET A 113 6.82 2.05 9.70
C MET A 113 7.10 3.50 9.31
N ASN A 114 6.41 4.46 9.93
CA ASN A 114 6.93 5.82 9.99
C ASN A 114 8.24 5.90 10.80
N ASP A 115 8.52 4.90 11.65
CA ASP A 115 9.79 4.67 12.32
C ASP A 115 10.70 3.78 11.45
N TYR A 116 11.83 4.34 11.02
CA TYR A 116 12.82 3.64 10.20
C TYR A 116 13.44 2.42 10.88
N VAL A 117 13.61 2.45 12.20
CA VAL A 117 14.18 1.33 12.96
C VAL A 117 13.20 0.16 12.95
N ARG A 118 11.91 0.41 13.23
CA ARG A 118 10.88 -0.63 13.18
C ARG A 118 10.73 -1.23 11.79
N SER A 119 10.76 -0.38 10.76
CA SER A 119 10.66 -0.80 9.37
C SER A 119 11.81 -1.70 8.96
N THR A 120 13.04 -1.26 9.21
CA THR A 120 14.25 -2.02 8.87
C THR A 120 14.38 -3.31 9.67
N ASN A 121 13.88 -3.35 10.91
CA ASN A 121 13.84 -4.58 11.69
C ASN A 121 12.81 -5.58 11.14
N LEU A 122 11.65 -5.13 10.64
CA LEU A 122 10.69 -6.04 9.99
C LEU A 122 11.27 -6.61 8.69
N LEU A 123 11.91 -5.78 7.87
CA LEU A 123 12.59 -6.21 6.64
C LEU A 123 13.56 -7.38 6.88
N LYS A 124 14.30 -7.36 8.00
CA LYS A 124 15.22 -8.44 8.40
C LYS A 124 14.53 -9.76 8.77
N GLN A 125 13.22 -9.76 9.02
CA GLN A 125 12.46 -10.97 9.36
C GLN A 125 11.85 -11.66 8.13
N ILE A 126 11.96 -11.04 6.96
CA ILE A 126 11.36 -11.53 5.72
C ILE A 126 12.46 -12.16 4.88
N ASP A 127 12.16 -13.34 4.35
CA ASP A 127 13.03 -14.02 3.40
C ASP A 127 12.89 -13.35 2.03
N ILE A 128 13.80 -12.44 1.74
CA ILE A 128 13.85 -11.64 0.51
C ILE A 128 15.00 -12.18 -0.34
N SER A 129 14.70 -12.53 -1.59
CA SER A 129 15.69 -12.94 -2.58
C SER A 129 16.17 -11.75 -3.42
N ASP A 130 17.31 -11.91 -4.11
CA ASP A 130 17.86 -10.89 -5.00
C ASP A 130 16.93 -10.57 -6.20
N GLU A 131 15.97 -11.44 -6.50
CA GLU A 131 15.00 -11.26 -7.57
C GLU A 131 13.74 -10.50 -7.14
N ASP A 132 13.53 -10.35 -5.84
CA ASP A 132 12.35 -9.69 -5.29
C ASP A 132 12.46 -8.17 -5.35
N ILE A 133 11.30 -7.52 -5.37
CA ILE A 133 11.20 -6.06 -5.43
C ILE A 133 10.64 -5.55 -4.11
N ILE A 134 11.24 -4.49 -3.60
CA ILE A 134 10.79 -3.78 -2.40
C ILE A 134 10.30 -2.40 -2.82
N VAL A 135 9.01 -2.12 -2.63
CA VAL A 135 8.42 -0.80 -2.81
C VAL A 135 8.20 -0.18 -1.43
N PHE A 136 8.94 0.89 -1.13
CA PHE A 136 8.85 1.60 0.14
C PHE A 136 8.14 2.94 -0.01
N GLY A 137 7.03 3.15 0.70
CA GLY A 137 6.33 4.44 0.73
C GLY A 137 6.64 5.25 1.98
N THR A 138 6.92 6.53 1.80
CA THR A 138 7.24 7.48 2.88
C THR A 138 6.44 8.78 2.72
N HIS A 139 6.15 9.45 3.84
CA HIS A 139 5.62 10.82 3.84
C HIS A 139 6.72 11.89 3.84
N LEU A 140 7.98 11.49 3.99
CA LEU A 140 9.08 12.45 3.97
C LEU A 140 9.35 12.93 2.55
N ALA A 141 9.30 14.24 2.37
CA ALA A 141 9.92 14.88 1.22
C ALA A 141 11.45 14.72 1.33
N LEU A 142 12.04 14.05 0.34
CA LEU A 142 13.49 13.87 0.27
C LEU A 142 14.14 15.12 -0.31
N THR A 143 15.33 15.48 0.19
CA THR A 143 16.16 16.51 -0.44
C THR A 143 16.67 16.03 -1.80
N VAL A 144 17.11 16.94 -2.67
CA VAL A 144 17.71 16.58 -3.97
C VAL A 144 18.89 15.63 -3.80
N GLU A 145 19.73 15.83 -2.77
CA GLU A 145 20.84 14.94 -2.45
C GLU A 145 20.36 13.52 -2.11
N GLN A 146 19.35 13.39 -1.25
CA GLN A 146 18.76 12.10 -0.89
C GLN A 146 18.09 11.41 -2.09
N GLN A 147 17.42 12.16 -2.96
CA GLN A 147 16.84 11.63 -4.19
C GLN A 147 17.93 11.12 -5.13
N ASN A 148 19.05 11.85 -5.26
CA ASN A 148 20.19 11.42 -6.07
C ASN A 148 20.84 10.15 -5.53
N MET A 149 20.89 9.96 -4.20
CA MET A 149 21.40 8.72 -3.58
C MET A 149 20.57 7.48 -3.94
N LEU A 150 19.29 7.66 -4.31
CA LEU A 150 18.44 6.58 -4.77
C LEU A 150 18.68 6.23 -6.26
N ASN A 151 19.60 6.89 -6.97
CA ASN A 151 19.97 6.57 -8.35
C ASN A 151 18.77 6.46 -9.32
N GLY A 152 17.73 7.28 -9.10
CA GLY A 152 16.51 7.25 -9.90
C GLY A 152 15.48 6.21 -9.46
N GLU A 153 15.71 5.47 -8.37
CA GLU A 153 14.79 4.58 -7.64
C GLU A 153 13.87 5.38 -6.69
N TYR A 154 13.28 6.45 -7.24
CA TYR A 154 12.40 7.36 -6.51
C TYR A 154 11.26 7.81 -7.41
N ILE A 155 10.05 7.82 -6.86
CA ILE A 155 8.84 8.34 -7.52
C ILE A 155 8.30 9.47 -6.65
N ASP A 156 8.29 10.68 -7.18
CA ASP A 156 7.53 11.76 -6.57
C ASP A 156 6.06 11.60 -6.94
N MET A 157 5.23 11.30 -5.94
CA MET A 157 3.79 11.13 -6.15
C MET A 157 3.05 12.46 -6.26
N GLN A 158 3.60 13.57 -5.75
CA GLN A 158 2.89 14.85 -5.68
C GLN A 158 2.35 15.33 -7.04
N PRO A 159 3.12 15.32 -8.15
CA PRO A 159 2.66 15.81 -9.45
C PRO A 159 1.43 15.06 -9.99
N TYR A 160 1.20 13.82 -9.57
CA TYR A 160 0.09 13.00 -10.04
C TYR A 160 -1.24 13.31 -9.32
N PHE A 161 -1.20 14.10 -8.26
CA PHE A 161 -2.35 14.51 -7.44
C PHE A 161 -2.50 16.03 -7.34
N GLU A 162 -1.64 16.81 -8.00
CA GLU A 162 -1.77 18.27 -8.07
C GLU A 162 -3.02 18.69 -8.85
N ARG A 163 -3.72 19.71 -8.34
CA ARG A 163 -4.88 20.30 -9.01
C ARG A 163 -4.44 21.33 -10.06
N PRO A 164 -5.18 21.47 -11.18
CA PRO A 164 -6.44 20.79 -11.50
C PRO A 164 -6.24 19.36 -12.05
N HIS A 165 -7.13 18.44 -11.67
CA HIS A 165 -7.22 17.09 -12.21
C HIS A 165 -8.68 16.60 -12.29
N GLU A 166 -8.99 15.65 -13.17
CA GLU A 166 -10.37 15.22 -13.45
C GLU A 166 -10.92 14.14 -12.49
N MET A 167 -10.11 13.65 -11.55
CA MET A 167 -10.47 12.55 -10.64
C MET A 167 -11.53 12.95 -9.58
N GLY A 168 -11.85 14.24 -9.44
CA GLY A 168 -12.67 14.77 -8.34
C GLY A 168 -11.95 14.70 -7.00
N GLU A 169 -12.70 14.61 -5.89
CA GLU A 169 -12.07 14.43 -4.57
C GLU A 169 -11.57 13.00 -4.40
N VAL A 170 -10.25 12.87 -4.21
CA VAL A 170 -9.56 11.58 -4.05
C VAL A 170 -9.06 11.36 -2.63
N PHE A 171 -8.96 12.42 -1.82
CA PHE A 171 -8.45 12.33 -0.47
C PHE A 171 -9.61 12.22 0.54
N LEU A 172 -9.44 11.34 1.53
CA LEU A 172 -10.36 11.17 2.66
C LEU A 172 -10.05 12.16 3.79
N ASP A 173 -8.78 12.51 3.93
CA ASP A 173 -8.22 13.46 4.86
C ASP A 173 -6.95 14.10 4.26
N MET A 174 -5.98 14.55 5.07
CA MET A 174 -4.76 15.18 4.54
C MET A 174 -3.80 14.20 3.86
N THR A 175 -4.00 12.89 3.98
CA THR A 175 -3.02 11.87 3.56
C THR A 175 -3.62 10.63 2.91
N HIS A 176 -4.77 10.15 3.38
CA HIS A 176 -5.35 8.89 2.92
C HIS A 176 -6.23 9.11 1.71
N MET A 177 -6.25 8.13 0.82
CA MET A 177 -6.96 8.20 -0.45
C MET A 177 -8.16 7.25 -0.48
N ASN A 178 -9.14 7.57 -1.34
CA ASN A 178 -10.15 6.61 -1.76
C ASN A 178 -9.60 5.68 -2.85
N LYS A 179 -10.44 4.75 -3.31
CA LYS A 179 -10.06 3.78 -4.35
C LYS A 179 -9.56 4.42 -5.65
N VAL A 180 -10.10 5.57 -6.06
CA VAL A 180 -9.63 6.28 -7.27
C VAL A 180 -8.22 6.83 -7.07
N GLY A 181 -7.92 7.36 -5.88
CA GLY A 181 -6.56 7.80 -5.57
C GLY A 181 -5.56 6.63 -5.53
N TYR A 182 -5.95 5.48 -4.97
CA TYR A 182 -5.11 4.27 -4.99
C TYR A 182 -4.93 3.71 -6.40
N GLU A 183 -5.95 3.73 -7.26
CA GLU A 183 -5.85 3.35 -8.68
C GLU A 183 -4.83 4.23 -9.41
N LYS A 184 -4.88 5.55 -9.19
CA LYS A 184 -3.90 6.47 -9.75
C LYS A 184 -2.49 6.15 -9.25
N MET A 185 -2.30 6.02 -7.94
CA MET A 185 -1.00 5.66 -7.35
C MET A 185 -0.47 4.34 -7.91
N ALA A 186 -1.31 3.32 -8.02
CA ALA A 186 -0.96 2.01 -8.53
C ALA A 186 -0.54 2.05 -10.00
N SER A 187 -1.23 2.84 -10.84
CA SER A 187 -0.83 3.03 -12.23
C SER A 187 0.57 3.63 -12.36
N VAL A 188 0.93 4.59 -11.51
CA VAL A 188 2.24 5.24 -11.52
C VAL A 188 3.33 4.27 -11.08
N VAL A 189 3.12 3.56 -9.96
CA VAL A 189 4.07 2.56 -9.47
C VAL A 189 4.25 1.44 -10.49
N TYR A 190 3.16 0.90 -11.04
CA TYR A 190 3.21 -0.18 -12.01
C TYR A 190 3.99 0.22 -13.27
N ASN A 191 3.66 1.37 -13.87
CA ASN A 191 4.36 1.86 -15.06
C ASN A 191 5.86 2.05 -14.78
N TYR A 192 6.21 2.58 -13.61
CA TYR A 192 7.61 2.72 -13.21
C TYR A 192 8.33 1.36 -13.15
N LEU A 193 7.72 0.34 -12.54
CA LEU A 193 8.30 -1.00 -12.46
C LEU A 193 8.52 -1.60 -13.86
N VAL A 194 7.57 -1.41 -14.78
CA VAL A 194 7.67 -1.87 -16.18
C VAL A 194 8.75 -1.12 -16.95
N GLU A 195 8.79 0.22 -16.87
CA GLU A 195 9.76 1.07 -17.56
C GLU A 195 11.20 0.78 -17.12
N LYS A 196 11.39 0.36 -15.87
CA LYS A 196 12.68 -0.07 -15.33
C LYS A 196 13.02 -1.53 -15.64
N GLY A 197 12.12 -2.28 -16.28
CA GLY A 197 12.31 -3.70 -16.57
C GLY A 197 12.37 -4.57 -15.31
N LEU A 198 11.76 -4.13 -14.22
CA LEU A 198 11.71 -4.89 -12.96
C LEU A 198 10.63 -5.99 -13.01
N ILE A 199 9.56 -5.75 -13.78
CA ILE A 199 8.45 -6.69 -14.02
C ILE A 199 8.06 -6.81 -15.49
#